data_AF-A0A1Y4EC37-F1
#
_entry.id   AF-A0A1Y4EC37-F1
#
_cell.length_a   1.000
_cell.length_b   1.000
_cell.length_c   1.000
_cell.angle_alpha   90.00
_cell.angle_beta   90.00
_cell.angle_gamma   90.00
#
_symmetry.space_group_name_H-M   'P 1'
#
loop_
_entity.id
_entity.type
_entity.pdbx_description
1 polymer ?
#
loop_
_entity_poly.entity_id
_entity_poly.type
_entity_poly.pdbx_seq_one_letter_code
_entity_poly.pdbx_strand_id
1 'polypeptide(L)'
;MQEKINRFLVENDISIFVVGDTNENMFQLHYGITKCSSNDLFKQLIEYRSVSTLNESCEGQLMPQIYSQGRTKAILCKPSENKIVILFLESELNAKENYMKAKDLDLKVKTLFE
;
A
#
# COMPACT_ATOMS: atom_id res chain seq x y z
N MET A 1 1.54 12.11 12.78
CA MET A 1 1.53 11.12 11.67
C MET A 1 0.87 9.81 12.10
N GLN A 2 1.35 9.14 13.14
CA GLN A 2 0.79 7.87 13.63
C GLN A 2 -0.74 7.87 13.81
N GLU A 3 -1.32 8.87 14.47
CA GLU A 3 -2.78 8.94 14.68
C GLU A 3 -3.57 9.05 13.37
N LYS A 4 -3.04 9.78 12.38
CA LYS A 4 -3.66 9.88 11.04
C LYS A 4 -3.64 8.51 10.35
N ILE A 5 -2.53 7.79 10.42
CA ILE A 5 -2.40 6.43 9.86
C ILE A 5 -3.34 5.46 10.58
N ASN A 6 -3.41 5.49 11.92
CA ASN A 6 -4.33 4.65 12.69
C ASN A 6 -5.80 4.88 12.28
N ARG A 7 -6.19 6.15 12.12
CA ARG A 7 -7.53 6.49 11.63
C ARG A 7 -7.76 5.96 10.21
N PHE A 8 -6.80 6.17 9.32
CA PHE A 8 -6.87 5.70 7.94
C PHE A 8 -7.03 4.17 7.86
N LEU A 9 -6.28 3.43 8.68
CA LEU A 9 -6.36 1.96 8.78
C LEU A 9 -7.79 1.50 9.10
N VAL A 10 -8.42 2.14 10.09
CA VAL A 10 -9.78 1.79 10.53
C VAL A 10 -10.84 2.21 9.50
N GLU A 11 -10.79 3.44 9.01
CA GLU A 11 -11.81 3.99 8.09
C GLU A 11 -11.85 3.28 6.74
N ASN A 12 -10.73 2.69 6.31
CA ASN A 12 -10.59 2.09 4.99
C ASN A 12 -10.43 0.56 5.01
N ASP A 13 -10.54 -0.05 6.19
CA ASP A 13 -10.36 -1.49 6.42
C ASP A 13 -9.04 -2.01 5.84
N ILE A 14 -7.94 -1.39 6.26
CA ILE A 14 -6.59 -1.76 5.84
C ILE A 14 -5.97 -2.63 6.93
N SER A 15 -5.45 -3.79 6.54
CA SER A 15 -4.80 -4.73 7.45
C SER A 15 -3.35 -4.32 7.74
N ILE A 16 -2.61 -3.84 6.74
CA ILE A 16 -1.23 -3.36 6.92
C ILE A 16 -1.03 -2.13 6.04
N PHE A 17 -0.51 -1.06 6.64
CA PHE A 17 -0.09 0.16 5.97
C PHE A 17 1.43 0.25 6.07
N VAL A 18 2.12 0.21 4.93
CA VAL A 18 3.58 0.24 4.87
C VAL A 18 4.02 1.56 4.25
N VAL A 19 4.94 2.26 4.90
CA VAL A 19 5.60 3.45 4.35
C VAL A 19 7.04 3.06 4.01
N GLY A 20 7.44 3.26 2.76
CA GLY A 20 8.84 3.20 2.35
C GLY A 20 9.36 4.60 2.04
N ASP A 21 10.45 5.00 2.69
CA ASP A 21 11.21 6.21 2.34
C ASP A 21 12.53 5.81 1.66
N THR A 22 12.79 6.28 0.45
CA THR A 22 14.00 5.93 -0.29
C THR A 22 15.27 6.52 0.32
N ASN A 23 15.16 7.59 1.11
CA ASN A 23 16.31 8.20 1.78
C ASN A 23 16.79 7.34 2.96
N GLU A 24 15.85 6.78 3.72
CA GLU A 24 16.14 5.86 4.83
C GLU A 24 16.33 4.41 4.33
N ASN A 25 15.80 4.11 3.15
CA ASN A 25 15.69 2.77 2.56
C ASN A 25 15.11 1.73 3.52
N MET A 26 14.16 2.15 4.37
CA MET A 26 13.49 1.31 5.35
C MET A 26 11.98 1.34 5.17
N PHE A 27 11.35 0.18 5.38
CA PHE A 27 9.90 0.06 5.49
C PHE A 27 9.45 0.25 6.93
N GLN A 28 8.52 1.18 7.14
CA GLN A 28 7.81 1.38 8.40
C GLN A 28 6.43 0.73 8.28
N LEU A 29 6.11 -0.16 9.23
CA LEU A 29 4.91 -1.00 9.21
C LEU A 29 3.92 -0.54 10.26
N HIS A 30 2.68 -0.29 9.85
CA HIS A 30 1.56 0.02 10.73
C HIS A 30 0.45 -1.02 10.53
N TYR A 31 0.10 -1.73 11.60
CA TYR A 31 -0.87 -2.80 11.55
C TYR A 31 -2.27 -2.30 11.92
N GLY A 32 -3.24 -2.63 11.07
CA GLY A 32 -4.65 -2.47 11.36
C GLY A 32 -5.19 -3.58 12.26
N ILE A 33 -6.51 -3.56 12.46
CA ILE A 33 -7.21 -4.57 13.28
C ILE A 33 -7.52 -5.82 12.44
N THR A 34 -7.69 -5.66 11.13
CA THR A 34 -7.95 -6.76 10.21
C THR A 34 -6.67 -7.46 9.76
N LYS A 35 -6.80 -8.67 9.22
CA LYS A 35 -5.68 -9.51 8.79
C LYS A 35 -5.87 -9.94 7.35
N CYS A 36 -4.75 -10.02 6.62
CA CYS A 36 -4.73 -10.65 5.31
C CYS A 36 -4.68 -12.18 5.44
N SER A 37 -5.37 -12.85 4.53
CA SER A 37 -5.44 -14.31 4.42
C SER A 37 -4.21 -14.92 3.76
N SER A 38 -3.53 -14.17 2.88
CA SER A 38 -2.25 -14.54 2.29
C SER A 38 -1.14 -13.58 2.73
N ASN A 39 0.05 -14.15 2.96
CA ASN A 39 1.27 -13.39 3.24
C ASN A 39 2.18 -13.28 1.99
N ASP A 40 1.83 -13.90 0.87
CA ASP A 40 2.74 -14.00 -0.29
C ASP A 40 3.08 -12.63 -0.87
N LEU A 41 2.07 -11.76 -1.02
CA LEU A 41 2.28 -10.40 -1.52
C LEU A 41 3.16 -9.58 -0.56
N PHE A 42 2.98 -9.75 0.75
CA PHE A 42 3.80 -9.07 1.74
C PHE A 42 5.26 -9.50 1.61
N LYS A 43 5.51 -10.81 1.50
CA LYS A 43 6.88 -11.32 1.26
C LYS A 43 7.48 -10.75 -0.03
N GLN A 44 6.74 -10.83 -1.13
CA GLN A 44 7.20 -10.37 -2.44
C GLN A 44 7.50 -8.87 -2.51
N LEU A 45 6.70 -8.05 -1.83
CA LEU A 45 6.81 -6.59 -1.91
C LEU A 45 7.66 -6.00 -0.79
N ILE A 46 7.69 -6.60 0.40
CA ILE A 46 8.35 -6.07 1.60
C ILE A 46 9.58 -6.88 2.01
N GLU A 47 9.48 -8.20 2.12
CA GLU A 47 10.61 -9.01 2.62
C GLU A 47 11.70 -9.25 1.56
N TYR A 48 11.31 -9.36 0.29
CA TYR A 48 12.21 -9.74 -0.81
C TYR A 48 12.70 -8.55 -1.64
N ARG A 49 12.28 -7.32 -1.31
CA ARG A 49 12.64 -6.09 -2.02
C ARG A 49 13.07 -5.02 -1.04
N SER A 50 13.89 -4.10 -1.51
CA SER A 50 14.19 -2.86 -0.79
C SER A 50 13.26 -1.73 -1.23
N VAL A 51 13.18 -0.66 -0.44
CA VAL A 51 12.38 0.52 -0.79
C VAL A 51 12.84 1.11 -2.12
N SER A 52 14.16 1.24 -2.34
CA SER A 52 14.72 1.76 -3.58
C SER A 52 14.30 0.93 -4.79
N THR A 53 14.52 -0.38 -4.75
CA THR A 53 14.16 -1.28 -5.86
C THR A 53 12.66 -1.28 -6.18
N LEU A 54 11.81 -1.12 -5.16
CA LEU A 54 10.37 -1.04 -5.35
C LEU A 54 9.95 0.33 -5.90
N ASN A 55 10.58 1.42 -5.45
CA ASN A 55 10.33 2.75 -5.97
C ASN A 55 10.74 2.90 -7.45
N GLU A 56 11.91 2.36 -7.81
CA GLU A 56 12.40 2.30 -9.20
C GLU A 56 11.43 1.52 -10.09
N SER A 57 10.86 0.41 -9.59
CA SER A 57 9.87 -0.37 -10.35
C SER A 57 8.57 0.38 -10.64
N CYS A 58 8.31 1.49 -9.94
CA CYS A 58 7.17 2.37 -10.20
C CYS A 58 7.45 3.42 -11.28
N GLU A 59 8.70 3.61 -11.71
CA GLU A 59 9.05 4.64 -12.69
C GLU A 59 8.43 4.33 -14.06
N GLY A 60 7.80 5.35 -14.65
CA GLY A 60 7.06 5.22 -15.90
C GLY A 60 5.75 4.42 -15.82
N GLN A 61 5.36 3.95 -14.63
CA GLN A 61 4.14 3.18 -14.43
C GLN A 61 2.96 4.08 -14.07
N LEU A 62 1.76 3.64 -14.44
CA LEU A 62 0.53 4.29 -13.97
C LEU A 62 0.27 3.91 -12.51
N MET A 63 0.04 4.92 -11.67
CA MET A 63 -0.26 4.75 -10.25
C MET A 63 -1.77 4.89 -9.97
N PRO A 64 -2.31 4.21 -8.95
CA PRO A 64 -1.63 3.18 -8.14
C PRO A 64 -1.49 1.86 -8.90
N GLN A 65 -0.54 1.03 -8.47
CA GLN A 65 -0.46 -0.37 -8.91
C GLN A 65 -1.23 -1.27 -7.95
N ILE A 66 -1.84 -2.33 -8.49
CA ILE A 66 -2.66 -3.28 -7.72
C ILE A 66 -2.12 -4.68 -7.93
N TYR A 67 -1.75 -5.34 -6.84
CA TYR A 67 -1.34 -6.74 -6.79
C TYR A 67 -2.44 -7.56 -6.13
N SER A 68 -2.61 -8.81 -6.58
CA SER A 68 -3.67 -9.70 -6.10
C SER A 68 -3.14 -11.11 -5.87
N GLN A 69 -3.48 -11.69 -4.72
CA GLN A 69 -3.25 -13.10 -4.40
C GLN A 69 -4.48 -13.63 -3.66
N GLY A 70 -5.36 -14.32 -4.40
CA GLY A 70 -6.70 -14.64 -3.91
C GLY A 70 -7.46 -13.37 -3.50
N ARG A 71 -7.94 -13.35 -2.25
CA ARG A 71 -8.67 -12.22 -1.66
C ARG A 71 -7.76 -11.12 -1.11
N THR A 72 -6.49 -11.42 -0.86
CA THR A 72 -5.52 -10.40 -0.44
C THR A 72 -5.15 -9.51 -1.63
N LYS A 73 -5.24 -8.20 -1.41
CA LYS A 73 -4.79 -7.16 -2.35
C LYS A 73 -3.67 -6.36 -1.71
N ALA A 74 -2.72 -5.94 -2.53
CA ALA A 74 -1.75 -4.91 -2.17
C ALA A 74 -1.88 -3.75 -3.15
N ILE A 75 -2.11 -2.55 -2.63
CA ILE A 75 -2.21 -1.33 -3.44
C ILE A 75 -0.96 -0.51 -3.17
N LEU A 76 -0.13 -0.36 -4.20
CA LEU A 76 1.10 0.41 -4.16
C LEU A 76 0.81 1.83 -4.67
N CYS A 77 0.95 2.80 -3.79
CA CYS A 77 0.74 4.22 -4.00
C CYS A 77 2.10 4.94 -3.98
N LYS A 78 2.19 6.06 -4.71
CA LYS A 78 3.38 6.92 -4.73
C LYS A 78 2.98 8.35 -4.38
N PRO A 79 2.92 8.69 -3.07
CA PRO A 79 2.57 10.05 -2.63
C PRO A 79 3.61 11.10 -3.03
N SER A 80 4.88 10.73 -3.16
CA SER A 80 5.94 11.61 -3.68
C SER A 80 7.05 10.78 -4.36
N GLU A 81 8.04 11.45 -4.96
CA GLU A 81 9.13 10.78 -5.68
C GLU A 81 9.94 9.81 -4.79
N ASN A 82 10.12 10.17 -3.52
CA ASN A 82 10.95 9.45 -2.55
C ASN A 82 10.13 8.64 -1.53
N LYS A 83 8.81 8.63 -1.62
CA LYS A 83 7.93 7.90 -0.71
C LYS A 83 6.99 6.99 -1.47
N ILE A 84 6.98 5.72 -1.08
CA ILE A 84 5.99 4.74 -1.49
C ILE A 84 5.15 4.32 -0.30
N VAL A 85 3.89 4.00 -0.57
CA VAL A 85 2.97 3.46 0.43
C VAL A 85 2.34 2.20 -0.12
N ILE A 86 2.28 1.15 0.71
CA ILE A 86 1.63 -0.11 0.34
C ILE A 86 0.50 -0.38 1.32
N LEU A 87 -0.70 -0.56 0.78
CA LEU A 87 -1.88 -0.90 1.55
C LEU A 87 -2.23 -2.36 1.30
N PHE A 88 -2.17 -3.18 2.35
CA PHE A 88 -2.62 -4.57 2.31
C PHE A 88 -4.03 -4.66 2.89
N LEU A 89 -4.94 -5.29 2.16
CA LEU A 89 -6.34 -5.45 2.54
C LEU A 89 -6.92 -6.74 1.97
N GLU A 90 -8.02 -7.20 2.55
CA GLU A 90 -8.87 -8.23 1.96
C GLU A 90 -9.94 -7.58 1.07
N SER A 91 -10.23 -8.21 -0.07
CA SER A 91 -11.26 -7.74 -0.98
C SER A 91 -11.82 -8.89 -1.81
N GLU A 92 -13.15 -8.99 -1.83
CA GLU A 92 -13.92 -9.87 -2.73
C GLU A 92 -14.52 -9.09 -3.92
N LEU A 93 -14.17 -7.81 -4.04
CA LEU A 93 -14.63 -6.94 -5.12
C LEU A 93 -14.19 -7.47 -6.48
N ASN A 94 -14.95 -7.14 -7.53
CA ASN A 94 -14.52 -7.43 -8.89
C ASN A 94 -13.38 -6.50 -9.35
N ALA A 95 -12.84 -6.74 -10.54
CA ALA A 95 -11.69 -5.98 -11.05
C ALA A 95 -11.97 -4.47 -11.16
N LYS A 96 -13.15 -4.08 -11.64
CA LYS A 96 -13.54 -2.67 -11.81
C LYS A 96 -13.67 -1.98 -10.46
N GLU A 97 -14.34 -2.62 -9.52
CA GLU A 97 -14.53 -2.10 -8.16
C GLU A 97 -13.21 -1.97 -7.40
N ASN A 98 -12.33 -2.97 -7.50
CA ASN A 98 -10.99 -2.90 -6.91
C ASN A 98 -10.18 -1.73 -7.49
N TYR A 99 -10.26 -1.51 -8.81
CA TYR A 99 -9.58 -0.38 -9.44
C TYR A 99 -10.10 0.97 -8.92
N MET A 100 -11.42 1.13 -8.82
CA MET A 100 -12.00 2.37 -8.27
C MET A 100 -11.64 2.57 -6.80
N LYS A 101 -11.68 1.51 -5.98
CA LYS A 101 -11.24 1.57 -4.58
C LYS A 101 -9.76 1.93 -4.47
N ALA A 102 -8.90 1.35 -5.31
CA ALA A 102 -7.48 1.67 -5.30
C ALA A 102 -7.21 3.13 -5.67
N LYS A 103 -7.91 3.68 -6.66
CA LYS A 103 -7.81 5.10 -7.03
C LYS A 103 -8.22 6.04 -5.89
N ASP A 104 -9.31 5.73 -5.20
CA ASP A 104 -9.75 6.48 -4.01
C ASP A 104 -8.70 6.43 -2.90
N LEU A 105 -8.18 5.23 -2.60
CA LEU A 105 -7.15 5.05 -1.57
C LEU A 105 -5.83 5.76 -1.92
N ASP A 106 -5.40 5.74 -3.18
CA ASP A 106 -4.23 6.48 -3.65
C ASP A 106 -4.37 7.98 -3.44
N LEU A 107 -5.55 8.54 -3.74
CA LEU A 107 -5.82 9.96 -3.49
C LEU A 107 -5.77 10.28 -2.00
N LYS A 108 -6.46 9.48 -1.16
CA LYS A 108 -6.43 9.68 0.30
C LYS A 108 -5.02 9.55 0.87
N VAL A 109 -4.22 8.61 0.37
CA VAL A 109 -2.81 8.47 0.75
C VAL A 109 -2.04 9.72 0.38
N LYS A 110 -2.17 10.26 -0.84
CA LYS A 110 -1.49 11.49 -1.23
C LYS A 110 -1.79 12.64 -0.28
N THR A 111 -3.06 12.85 0.06
CA THR A 111 -3.48 13.87 1.02
C THR A 111 -2.96 13.64 2.45
N LEU A 112 -2.63 12.41 2.85
CA LEU A 112 -2.00 12.16 4.16
C LEU A 112 -0.57 12.71 4.27
N PHE A 113 0.13 12.84 3.14
CA PHE A 113 1.53 13.26 3.05
C PHE A 113 1.71 14.69 2.51
N GLU A 114 0.61 15.38 2.20
CA GLU A 114 0.54 16.84 2.05
C GLU A 114 0.61 17.55 3.42
#